data_AF-A0A9D4XNP7-F1
#
_entry.id   AF-A0A9D4XNP7-F1
#
_cell.length_a   1.000
_cell.length_b   1.000
_cell.length_c   1.000
_cell.angle_alpha   90.00
_cell.angle_beta   90.00
_cell.angle_gamma   90.00
#
_symmetry.space_group_name_H-M   'P 1'
#
loop_
_entity.id
_entity.type
_entity.pdbx_description
1 polymer ?
#
loop_
_entity_poly.entity_id
_entity_poly.type
_entity_poly.pdbx_seq_one_letter_code
_entity_poly.pdbx_strand_id
1 'polypeptide(L)'
;MAEEEEESELSEKQKVEIAKWFLLNSPPGEIQYVAKDVKSILNDDGLFNEAASEAFPLYNKSHFIVLPMPDRSGDVLVTSFGELEDNAFLDPRTAQVAIVDHVKQVCEDVRPALDEELASAYIEEFRFSLDAEILKYVEEVYPKGVCSVYCVNGKDSEGPGSDFELAIVISASRHSPQNFCNGNWCSVWNIDFKDEQQTVEVKGKLQVGAHYFEEGNVQLDTKHECKDATLFQAPEDCALAISSIIRHHETEYLASLEASYLNLPDSTFKDLRRKLPVTRTLFPWHNTLQFSLTRDITKELGIGKVTLVDRINNLLLFAGVFNAGAGFCLAPPRPNQGRRIEGRRMEIILKTSSFSGLSVLLLQEEQSSKQCWPLKRRRRGQ
;
A
#
# COMPACT_ATOMS: atom_id res chain seq x y z
N MET A 1 -4.94 -3.90 47.55
CA MET A 1 -3.61 -3.79 46.95
C MET A 1 -3.72 -4.48 45.62
N ALA A 2 -3.79 -3.71 44.54
CA ALA A 2 -3.57 -4.26 43.21
C ALA A 2 -2.05 -4.41 43.09
N GLU A 3 -1.59 -5.63 42.86
CA GLU A 3 -0.21 -5.88 42.47
C GLU A 3 -0.01 -5.20 41.11
N GLU A 4 0.81 -4.16 41.09
CA GLU A 4 1.32 -3.58 39.86
C GLU A 4 2.23 -4.66 39.25
N GLU A 5 1.77 -5.28 38.16
CA GLU A 5 2.62 -6.16 37.34
C GLU A 5 3.82 -5.31 36.88
N GLU A 6 5.00 -5.56 37.43
CA GLU A 6 6.24 -5.00 36.91
C GLU A 6 6.38 -5.48 35.46
N GLU A 7 6.11 -4.60 34.48
CA GLU A 7 6.43 -4.85 33.09
C GLU A 7 7.94 -5.12 32.99
N SER A 8 8.29 -6.39 32.81
CA SER A 8 9.68 -6.82 32.65
C SER A 8 10.31 -6.05 31.48
N GLU A 9 11.40 -5.32 31.73
CA GLU A 9 12.12 -4.59 30.68
C GLU A 9 12.50 -5.53 29.52
N LEU A 10 12.24 -5.08 28.29
CA LEU A 10 12.60 -5.83 27.09
C LEU A 10 14.11 -6.09 27.04
N SER A 11 14.49 -7.32 26.68
CA SER A 11 15.90 -7.65 26.45
C SER A 11 16.46 -6.89 25.25
N GLU A 12 17.78 -6.68 25.23
CA GLU A 12 18.48 -6.01 24.11
C GLU A 12 18.19 -6.68 22.76
N LYS A 13 18.15 -8.02 22.73
CA LYS A 13 17.82 -8.78 21.53
C LYS A 13 16.40 -8.49 21.02
N GLN A 14 15.42 -8.45 21.92
CA GLN A 14 14.04 -8.12 21.53
C GLN A 14 13.93 -6.68 21.02
N LYS A 15 14.68 -5.74 21.61
CA LYS A 15 14.72 -4.36 21.13
C LYS A 15 15.28 -4.27 19.70
N VAL A 16 16.35 -5.02 19.40
CA VAL A 16 16.92 -5.12 18.04
C VAL A 16 15.93 -5.73 17.05
N GLU A 17 15.26 -6.83 17.43
CA GLU A 17 14.23 -7.47 16.58
C GLU A 17 13.06 -6.52 16.27
N ILE A 18 12.59 -5.77 17.27
CA ILE A 18 11.52 -4.77 17.08
C ILE A 18 11.99 -3.61 16.20
N ALA A 19 13.22 -3.10 16.42
CA ALA A 19 13.80 -2.05 15.59
C ALA A 19 13.92 -2.50 14.12
N LYS A 20 14.41 -3.72 13.89
CA LYS A 20 14.48 -4.35 12.57
C LYS A 20 13.10 -4.46 11.94
N TRP A 21 12.10 -4.88 12.70
CA TRP A 21 10.72 -4.97 12.22
C TRP A 21 10.17 -3.61 11.76
N PHE A 22 10.41 -2.54 12.52
CA PHE A 22 9.99 -1.19 12.10
C PHE A 22 10.68 -0.75 10.80
N LEU A 23 11.99 -0.99 10.68
CA LEU A 23 12.74 -0.63 9.48
C LEU A 23 12.24 -1.37 8.24
N LEU A 24 12.01 -2.69 8.35
CA LEU A 24 11.52 -3.54 7.25
C LEU A 24 10.11 -3.18 6.78
N ASN A 25 9.25 -2.67 7.67
CA ASN A 25 7.88 -2.27 7.35
C ASN A 25 7.76 -0.77 7.03
N SER A 26 8.87 -0.09 6.76
CA SER A 26 8.84 1.31 6.33
C SER A 26 8.09 1.45 5.00
N PRO A 27 7.28 2.50 4.80
CA PRO A 27 6.69 2.75 3.49
C PRO A 27 7.77 3.03 2.42
N PRO A 28 7.50 2.79 1.13
CA PRO A 28 8.45 3.02 0.05
C PRO A 28 8.97 4.46 0.02
N GLY A 29 10.29 4.62 0.12
CA GLY A 29 10.97 5.92 0.11
C GLY A 29 11.00 6.65 1.45
N GLU A 30 10.55 6.00 2.53
CA GLU A 30 10.45 6.64 3.86
C GLU A 30 11.37 6.03 4.92
N ILE A 31 12.13 4.97 4.59
CA ILE A 31 12.99 4.27 5.56
C ILE A 31 13.97 5.20 6.29
N GLN A 32 14.51 6.23 5.64
CA GLN A 32 15.42 7.18 6.30
C GLN A 32 14.73 7.98 7.42
N TYR A 33 13.45 8.32 7.25
CA TYR A 33 12.67 9.00 8.28
C TYR A 33 12.34 8.04 9.42
N VAL A 34 11.88 6.83 9.10
CA VAL A 34 11.59 5.78 10.09
C VAL A 34 12.86 5.42 10.88
N ALA A 35 14.01 5.31 10.22
CA ALA A 35 15.28 5.03 10.86
C ALA A 35 15.68 6.10 11.88
N LYS A 36 15.47 7.37 11.56
CA LYS A 36 15.69 8.48 12.49
C LYS A 36 14.77 8.39 13.72
N ASP A 37 13.51 8.02 13.52
CA ASP A 37 12.54 7.89 14.60
C ASP A 37 12.86 6.68 15.48
N VAL A 38 13.13 5.51 14.89
CA VAL A 38 13.56 4.29 15.60
C VAL A 38 14.82 4.55 16.41
N LYS A 39 15.81 5.26 15.83
CA LYS A 39 17.03 5.66 16.52
C LYS A 39 16.72 6.50 17.76
N SER A 40 15.77 7.44 17.67
CA SER A 40 15.36 8.28 18.80
C SER A 40 14.61 7.51 19.89
N ILE A 41 13.83 6.50 19.51
CA ILE A 41 13.07 5.65 20.45
C ILE A 41 14.02 4.72 21.21
N LEU A 42 14.99 4.13 20.51
CA LEU A 42 15.91 3.16 21.10
C LEU A 42 16.94 3.82 22.03
N ASN A 43 17.39 5.04 21.68
CA ASN A 43 18.39 5.83 22.40
C ASN A 43 19.71 5.08 22.70
N ASP A 44 20.05 4.12 21.84
CA ASP A 44 21.29 3.33 21.85
C ASP A 44 21.78 3.17 20.40
N ASP A 45 22.92 3.78 20.09
CA ASP A 45 23.52 3.73 18.76
C ASP A 45 24.01 2.33 18.38
N GLY A 46 24.49 1.54 19.34
CA GLY A 46 25.02 0.20 19.10
C GLY A 46 23.93 -0.75 18.61
N LEU A 47 22.84 -0.83 19.38
CA LEU A 47 21.68 -1.67 19.05
C LEU A 47 20.99 -1.20 17.75
N PHE A 48 20.93 0.12 17.53
CA PHE A 48 20.37 0.65 16.28
C PHE A 48 21.21 0.27 15.07
N ASN A 49 22.53 0.39 15.15
CA ASN A 49 23.43 0.06 14.04
C ASN A 49 23.37 -1.43 13.70
N GLU A 50 23.25 -2.30 14.71
CA GLU A 50 23.03 -3.74 14.51
C GLU A 50 21.73 -3.98 13.72
N ALA A 51 20.61 -3.45 14.20
CA ALA A 51 19.31 -3.58 13.53
C ALA A 51 19.32 -3.00 12.10
N ALA A 52 19.94 -1.84 11.90
CA ALA A 52 20.02 -1.17 10.61
C ALA A 52 20.87 -1.95 9.60
N SER A 53 22.02 -2.49 10.03
CA SER A 53 22.91 -3.26 9.16
C SER A 53 22.22 -4.51 8.59
N GLU A 54 21.29 -5.11 9.33
CA GLU A 54 20.50 -6.25 8.84
C GLU A 54 19.24 -5.84 8.07
N ALA A 55 18.56 -4.76 8.48
CA ALA A 55 17.27 -4.39 7.90
C ALA A 55 17.39 -3.70 6.55
N PHE A 56 18.35 -2.77 6.40
CA PHE A 56 18.49 -1.96 5.18
C PHE A 56 18.76 -2.80 3.92
N PRO A 57 19.66 -3.83 3.94
CA PRO A 57 19.85 -4.69 2.77
C PRO A 57 18.59 -5.41 2.33
N LEU A 58 17.82 -5.95 3.29
CA LEU A 58 16.57 -6.64 3.01
C LEU A 58 15.51 -5.68 2.45
N TYR A 59 15.35 -4.51 3.07
CA TYR A 59 14.43 -3.47 2.61
C TYR A 59 14.77 -2.97 1.20
N ASN A 60 16.05 -2.65 0.96
CA ASN A 60 16.49 -2.11 -0.33
C ASN A 60 16.23 -3.11 -1.46
N LYS A 61 16.49 -4.40 -1.22
CA LYS A 61 16.23 -5.49 -2.18
C LYS A 61 14.73 -5.73 -2.38
N SER A 62 13.91 -5.69 -1.33
CA SER A 62 12.46 -5.94 -1.46
C SER A 62 11.71 -4.80 -2.14
N HIS A 63 12.21 -3.57 -2.01
CA HIS A 63 11.61 -2.39 -2.64
C HIS A 63 12.23 -2.03 -4.00
N PHE A 64 13.23 -2.80 -4.47
CA PHE A 64 13.95 -2.56 -5.73
C PHE A 64 14.38 -1.11 -5.89
N ILE A 65 15.10 -0.60 -4.88
CA ILE A 65 15.56 0.78 -4.92
C ILE A 65 16.50 0.99 -6.11
N VAL A 66 16.41 2.17 -6.71
CA VAL A 66 17.25 2.59 -7.83
C VAL A 66 18.28 3.57 -7.29
N LEU A 67 19.56 3.31 -7.55
CA LEU A 67 20.66 4.17 -7.12
C LEU A 67 21.46 4.65 -8.33
N PRO A 68 21.70 5.97 -8.48
CA PRO A 68 22.52 6.48 -9.56
C PRO A 68 23.99 6.14 -9.34
N MET A 69 24.66 5.71 -10.42
CA MET A 69 26.08 5.42 -10.39
C MET A 69 26.91 6.72 -10.40
N PRO A 70 27.99 6.82 -9.60
CA PRO A 70 28.81 8.03 -9.45
C PRO A 70 29.51 8.47 -10.75
N ASP A 71 29.84 7.54 -11.63
CA ASP A 71 30.45 7.77 -12.95
C ASP A 71 29.44 8.22 -14.02
N ARG A 72 28.13 8.25 -13.68
CA ARG A 72 27.00 8.59 -14.56
C ARG A 72 26.84 7.64 -15.75
N SER A 73 27.30 6.40 -15.63
CA SER A 73 27.04 5.33 -16.59
C SER A 73 25.56 4.96 -16.69
N GLY A 74 24.82 5.13 -15.59
CA GLY A 74 23.41 4.79 -15.47
C GLY A 74 22.98 4.71 -14.01
N ASP A 75 21.90 3.96 -13.78
CA ASP A 75 21.38 3.65 -12.46
C ASP A 75 21.44 2.14 -12.21
N VAL A 76 21.76 1.72 -11.00
CA VAL A 76 21.71 0.32 -10.58
C VAL A 76 20.42 0.02 -9.83
N LEU A 77 19.80 -1.11 -10.15
CA LEU A 77 18.67 -1.67 -9.39
C LEU A 77 19.19 -2.61 -8.30
N VAL A 78 18.88 -2.31 -7.05
CA VAL A 78 19.26 -3.17 -5.92
C VAL A 78 18.25 -4.32 -5.83
N THR A 79 18.64 -5.48 -6.33
CA THR A 79 17.79 -6.68 -6.37
C THR A 79 18.58 -7.92 -5.97
N SER A 80 17.90 -8.97 -5.54
CA SER A 80 18.55 -10.27 -5.30
C SER A 80 19.00 -10.99 -6.58
N PHE A 81 18.49 -10.58 -7.74
CA PHE A 81 18.84 -11.20 -9.03
C PHE A 81 20.20 -10.75 -9.56
N GLY A 82 20.62 -9.53 -9.21
CA GLY A 82 21.92 -8.97 -9.56
C GLY A 82 22.89 -8.90 -8.39
N GLU A 83 22.58 -9.53 -7.25
CA GLU A 83 23.41 -9.48 -6.05
C GLU A 83 24.68 -10.32 -6.22
N LEU A 84 25.83 -9.68 -5.97
CA LEU A 84 27.16 -10.29 -5.91
C LEU A 84 27.69 -10.22 -4.46
N GLU A 85 28.92 -10.66 -4.24
CA GLU A 85 29.57 -10.59 -2.93
C GLU A 85 29.84 -9.12 -2.51
N ASP A 86 30.01 -8.88 -1.19
CA ASP A 86 30.42 -7.59 -0.62
C ASP A 86 29.51 -6.38 -0.95
N ASN A 87 28.18 -6.56 -0.96
CA ASN A 87 27.18 -5.53 -1.30
C ASN A 87 27.36 -4.95 -2.72
N ALA A 88 27.90 -5.76 -3.62
CA ALA A 88 28.04 -5.41 -5.02
C ALA A 88 26.80 -5.85 -5.81
N PHE A 89 26.38 -5.04 -6.77
CA PHE A 89 25.21 -5.30 -7.61
C PHE A 89 25.56 -5.12 -9.08
N LEU A 90 25.31 -6.15 -9.88
CA LEU A 90 25.53 -6.15 -11.32
C LEU A 90 24.44 -5.33 -12.03
N ASP A 91 24.85 -4.46 -12.94
CA ASP A 91 24.00 -3.94 -14.01
C ASP A 91 24.38 -4.62 -15.34
N PRO A 92 23.59 -5.61 -15.80
CA PRO A 92 23.87 -6.35 -17.02
C PRO A 92 23.88 -5.49 -18.28
N ARG A 93 23.14 -4.37 -18.30
CA ARG A 93 23.04 -3.52 -19.50
C ARG A 93 24.35 -2.76 -19.77
N THR A 94 24.95 -2.19 -18.73
CA THR A 94 26.21 -1.44 -18.85
C THR A 94 27.45 -2.31 -18.60
N ALA A 95 27.26 -3.58 -18.21
CA ALA A 95 28.32 -4.49 -17.79
C ALA A 95 29.18 -3.89 -16.67
N GLN A 96 28.52 -3.25 -15.71
CA GLN A 96 29.16 -2.65 -14.55
C GLN A 96 28.65 -3.29 -13.26
N VAL A 97 29.45 -3.19 -12.21
CA VAL A 97 29.11 -3.65 -10.87
C VAL A 97 29.23 -2.46 -9.92
N ALA A 98 28.11 -2.12 -9.29
CA ALA A 98 27.99 -1.02 -8.34
C ALA A 98 28.14 -1.54 -6.90
N ILE A 99 29.00 -0.89 -6.12
CA ILE A 99 29.16 -1.17 -4.68
C ILE A 99 28.23 -0.24 -3.91
N VAL A 100 27.35 -0.81 -3.09
CA VAL A 100 26.26 -0.07 -2.44
C VAL A 100 26.44 -0.01 -0.94
N ASP A 101 26.37 1.20 -0.37
CA ASP A 101 26.10 1.38 1.06
C ASP A 101 24.59 1.32 1.29
N HIS A 102 24.14 0.20 1.85
CA HIS A 102 22.72 -0.03 2.12
C HIS A 102 22.11 0.98 3.09
N VAL A 103 22.84 1.42 4.12
CA VAL A 103 22.33 2.31 5.16
C VAL A 103 22.23 3.73 4.64
N LYS A 104 23.25 4.21 3.92
CA LYS A 104 23.21 5.52 3.27
C LYS A 104 22.30 5.54 2.03
N GLN A 105 22.01 4.38 1.44
CA GLN A 105 21.32 4.22 0.16
C GLN A 105 22.02 5.02 -0.96
N VAL A 106 23.33 4.77 -1.12
CA VAL A 106 24.18 5.42 -2.13
C VAL A 106 25.08 4.38 -2.77
N CYS A 107 25.31 4.50 -4.09
CA CYS A 107 26.37 3.78 -4.78
C CYS A 107 27.71 4.48 -4.47
N GLU A 108 28.60 3.80 -3.74
CA GLU A 108 29.88 4.35 -3.30
C GLU A 108 30.94 4.30 -4.41
N ASP A 109 30.98 3.19 -5.14
CA ASP A 109 31.96 2.97 -6.21
C ASP A 109 31.41 2.05 -7.31
N VAL A 110 32.04 2.08 -8.48
CA VAL A 110 31.66 1.28 -9.64
C VAL A 110 32.90 0.68 -10.27
N ARG A 111 32.80 -0.61 -10.62
CA ARG A 111 33.83 -1.32 -11.38
C ARG A 111 33.22 -1.98 -12.62
N PRO A 112 34.02 -2.25 -13.67
CA PRO A 112 33.58 -3.15 -14.73
C PRO A 112 33.25 -4.55 -14.19
N ALA A 113 32.25 -5.20 -14.79
CA ALA A 113 31.96 -6.61 -14.51
C ALA A 113 33.10 -7.51 -15.01
N LEU A 114 33.33 -8.60 -14.29
CA LEU A 114 34.25 -9.66 -14.72
C LEU A 114 33.55 -10.58 -15.71
N ASP A 115 34.31 -11.24 -16.58
CA ASP A 115 33.75 -12.17 -17.58
C ASP A 115 32.94 -13.31 -16.93
N GLU A 116 33.33 -13.75 -15.73
CA GLU A 116 32.63 -14.81 -14.97
C GLU A 116 31.28 -14.36 -14.36
N GLU A 117 31.09 -13.05 -14.22
CA GLU A 117 29.86 -12.43 -13.71
C GLU A 117 28.83 -12.20 -14.82
N LEU A 118 29.28 -12.20 -16.08
CA LEU A 118 28.44 -11.99 -17.26
C LEU A 118 27.92 -13.33 -17.81
N ALA A 119 26.81 -13.26 -18.55
CA ALA A 119 26.25 -14.43 -19.23
C ALA A 119 27.07 -14.75 -20.49
N SER A 120 26.98 -16.01 -20.95
CA SER A 120 27.55 -16.43 -22.24
C SER A 120 27.02 -15.59 -23.40
N ALA A 121 27.74 -15.55 -24.52
CA ALA A 121 27.31 -14.82 -25.71
C ALA A 121 25.93 -15.26 -26.22
N TYR A 122 25.60 -16.56 -26.11
CA TYR A 122 24.32 -17.10 -26.53
C TYR A 122 23.17 -16.55 -25.68
N ILE A 123 23.31 -16.55 -24.34
CA ILE A 123 22.29 -16.03 -23.44
C ILE A 123 22.19 -14.50 -23.52
N GLU A 124 23.32 -13.83 -23.74
CA GLU A 124 23.38 -12.37 -23.88
C GLU A 124 22.58 -11.89 -25.09
N GLU A 125 22.48 -12.65 -26.19
CA GLU A 125 21.61 -12.29 -27.33
C GLU A 125 20.13 -12.21 -26.93
N PHE A 126 19.64 -13.17 -26.12
CA PHE A 126 18.28 -13.15 -25.59
C PHE A 126 18.08 -12.03 -24.58
N ARG A 127 19.02 -11.88 -23.63
CA ARG A 127 18.95 -10.83 -22.61
C ARG A 127 18.96 -9.43 -23.24
N PHE A 128 19.85 -9.18 -24.20
CA PHE A 128 19.96 -7.90 -24.91
C PHE A 128 18.70 -7.57 -25.72
N SER A 129 18.19 -8.53 -26.49
CA SER A 129 16.97 -8.33 -27.29
C SER A 129 15.78 -8.00 -26.40
N LEU A 130 15.65 -8.74 -25.29
CA LEU A 130 14.59 -8.55 -24.31
C LEU A 130 14.72 -7.21 -23.59
N ASP A 131 15.91 -6.86 -23.12
CA ASP A 131 16.20 -5.60 -22.44
C ASP A 131 15.86 -4.38 -23.33
N ALA A 132 16.20 -4.45 -24.62
CA ALA A 132 15.89 -3.39 -25.57
C ALA A 132 14.37 -3.17 -25.76
N GLU A 133 13.58 -4.25 -25.83
CA GLU A 133 12.12 -4.15 -25.96
C GLU A 133 11.44 -3.72 -24.66
N ILE A 134 11.91 -4.19 -23.51
CA ILE A 134 11.38 -3.77 -22.21
C ILE A 134 11.74 -2.30 -21.92
N LEU A 135 12.94 -1.84 -22.27
CA LEU A 135 13.31 -0.44 -22.10
C LEU A 135 12.35 0.49 -22.86
N LYS A 136 12.03 0.17 -24.12
CA LYS A 136 11.03 0.92 -24.92
C LYS A 136 9.67 0.94 -24.24
N TYR A 137 9.21 -0.20 -23.73
CA TYR A 137 7.95 -0.30 -23.00
C TYR A 137 7.94 0.57 -21.75
N VAL A 138 9.02 0.52 -20.97
CA VAL A 138 9.14 1.23 -19.69
C VAL A 138 9.19 2.74 -19.90
N GLU A 139 9.92 3.22 -20.91
CA GLU A 139 9.96 4.64 -21.28
C GLU A 139 8.59 5.18 -21.73
N GLU A 140 7.77 4.35 -22.38
CA GLU A 140 6.43 4.72 -22.84
C GLU A 140 5.43 4.81 -21.67
N VAL A 141 5.48 3.86 -20.72
CA VAL A 141 4.43 3.67 -19.71
C VAL A 141 4.76 4.26 -18.34
N TYR A 142 6.04 4.23 -17.94
CA TYR A 142 6.46 4.60 -16.59
C TYR A 142 7.33 5.86 -16.60
N PRO A 143 6.78 7.03 -16.23
CA PRO A 143 7.59 8.23 -16.06
C PRO A 143 8.68 8.00 -14.99
N LYS A 144 9.95 8.03 -15.39
CA LYS A 144 11.11 7.69 -14.53
C LYS A 144 11.12 6.23 -14.04
N GLY A 145 10.51 5.32 -14.80
CA GLY A 145 10.68 3.89 -14.58
C GLY A 145 12.10 3.46 -14.95
N VAL A 146 12.61 2.46 -14.24
CA VAL A 146 13.89 1.81 -14.51
C VAL A 146 13.64 0.32 -14.62
N CYS A 147 14.34 -0.33 -15.54
CA CYS A 147 14.29 -1.77 -15.70
C CYS A 147 15.69 -2.37 -15.86
N SER A 148 15.81 -3.64 -15.49
CA SER A 148 17.00 -4.46 -15.72
C SER A 148 16.60 -5.91 -15.97
N VAL A 149 17.37 -6.60 -16.81
CA VAL A 149 17.16 -8.00 -17.20
C VAL A 149 18.38 -8.82 -16.78
N TYR A 150 18.17 -9.76 -15.86
CA TYR A 150 19.21 -10.61 -15.29
C TYR A 150 19.10 -12.03 -15.84
N CYS A 151 20.24 -12.72 -15.93
CA CYS A 151 20.25 -14.17 -16.08
C CYS A 151 20.30 -14.81 -14.70
N VAL A 152 19.28 -15.59 -14.36
CA VAL A 152 19.14 -16.22 -13.03
C VAL A 152 19.67 -17.65 -13.05
N ASN A 153 19.48 -18.36 -14.17
CA ASN A 153 19.91 -19.74 -14.33
C ASN A 153 20.37 -19.98 -15.78
N GLY A 154 21.33 -20.89 -15.94
CA GLY A 154 21.86 -21.26 -17.26
C GLY A 154 22.84 -20.26 -17.88
N LYS A 155 23.47 -19.40 -17.06
CA LYS A 155 24.38 -18.34 -17.54
C LYS A 155 25.53 -18.82 -18.43
N ASP A 156 26.01 -20.05 -18.19
CA ASP A 156 27.14 -20.66 -18.91
C ASP A 156 26.71 -21.47 -20.14
N SER A 157 25.43 -21.40 -20.53
CA SER A 157 24.92 -22.14 -21.69
C SER A 157 25.50 -21.57 -22.99
N GLU A 158 26.31 -22.34 -23.71
CA GLU A 158 26.98 -21.89 -24.94
C GLU A 158 26.16 -22.14 -26.22
N GLY A 159 24.95 -22.68 -26.13
CA GLY A 159 24.12 -22.91 -27.30
C GLY A 159 22.76 -23.58 -27.02
N PRO A 160 22.01 -23.90 -28.09
CA PRO A 160 20.73 -24.59 -27.99
C PRO A 160 20.87 -25.96 -27.31
N GLY A 161 19.82 -26.42 -26.62
CA GLY A 161 19.82 -27.70 -25.90
C GLY A 161 19.94 -27.60 -24.39
N SER A 162 19.87 -26.40 -23.81
CA SER A 162 19.84 -26.20 -22.35
C SER A 162 18.81 -25.15 -21.97
N ASP A 163 18.07 -25.44 -20.91
CA ASP A 163 17.10 -24.53 -20.34
C ASP A 163 17.82 -23.40 -19.58
N PHE A 164 17.28 -22.20 -19.65
CA PHE A 164 17.79 -21.04 -18.93
C PHE A 164 16.65 -20.13 -18.45
N GLU A 165 16.94 -19.31 -17.44
CA GLU A 165 15.97 -18.40 -16.84
C GLU A 165 16.48 -16.97 -16.88
N LEU A 166 15.65 -16.07 -17.39
CA LEU A 166 15.86 -14.62 -17.29
C LEU A 166 14.86 -14.01 -16.33
N ALA A 167 15.28 -13.01 -15.55
CA ALA A 167 14.40 -12.21 -14.71
C ALA A 167 14.40 -10.75 -15.15
N ILE A 168 13.24 -10.23 -15.49
CA ILE A 168 13.03 -8.81 -15.78
C ILE A 168 12.51 -8.16 -14.50
N VAL A 169 13.17 -7.10 -14.05
CA VAL A 169 12.70 -6.27 -12.94
C VAL A 169 12.39 -4.88 -13.47
N ILE A 170 11.18 -4.40 -13.22
CA ILE A 170 10.74 -3.03 -13.52
C ILE A 170 10.40 -2.37 -12.19
N SER A 171 10.98 -1.20 -11.93
CA SER A 171 10.71 -0.38 -10.75
C SER A 171 10.38 1.04 -11.18
N ALA A 172 9.25 1.55 -10.74
CA ALA A 172 8.83 2.92 -10.96
C ALA A 172 8.32 3.50 -9.65
N SER A 173 9.00 4.53 -9.15
CA SER A 173 8.68 5.14 -7.86
C SER A 173 8.49 6.64 -8.00
N ARG A 174 7.48 7.16 -7.31
CA ARG A 174 7.20 8.60 -7.21
C ARG A 174 7.09 8.99 -5.75
N HIS A 175 8.12 9.66 -5.27
CA HIS A 175 8.13 10.21 -3.92
C HIS A 175 7.82 11.70 -3.95
N SER A 176 6.80 12.11 -3.22
CA SER A 176 6.36 13.50 -3.15
C SER A 176 6.04 13.89 -1.71
N PRO A 177 7.06 13.91 -0.81
CA PRO A 177 6.86 14.18 0.61
C PRO A 177 6.25 15.56 0.89
N GLN A 178 6.50 16.55 0.02
CA GLN A 178 5.87 17.87 0.11
C GLN A 178 4.35 17.84 -0.08
N ASN A 179 3.84 16.84 -0.81
CA ASN A 179 2.41 16.59 -1.01
C ASN A 179 1.92 15.40 -0.16
N PHE A 180 2.69 14.98 0.84
CA PHE A 180 2.36 13.90 1.77
C PHE A 180 1.95 12.58 1.07
N CYS A 181 2.57 12.28 -0.07
CA CYS A 181 2.22 11.13 -0.89
C CYS A 181 3.45 10.48 -1.51
N ASN A 182 3.56 9.17 -1.34
CA ASN A 182 4.57 8.33 -1.98
C ASN A 182 3.87 7.15 -2.66
N GLY A 183 4.39 6.73 -3.81
CA GLY A 183 3.90 5.55 -4.51
C GLY A 183 5.03 4.80 -5.19
N ASN A 184 4.88 3.49 -5.30
CA ASN A 184 5.78 2.63 -6.05
C ASN A 184 4.99 1.58 -6.84
N TRP A 185 5.55 1.24 -7.98
CA TRP A 185 5.14 0.12 -8.81
C TRP A 185 6.38 -0.71 -9.06
N CYS A 186 6.30 -1.99 -8.71
CA CYS A 186 7.35 -2.95 -8.91
C CYS A 186 6.79 -4.16 -9.63
N SER A 187 7.40 -4.59 -10.73
CA SER A 187 7.06 -5.85 -11.36
C SER A 187 8.29 -6.70 -11.61
N VAL A 188 8.15 -7.99 -11.35
CA VAL A 188 9.18 -9.01 -11.56
C VAL A 188 8.59 -10.06 -12.48
N TRP A 189 9.28 -10.32 -13.58
CA TRP A 189 8.87 -11.30 -14.58
C TRP A 189 9.97 -12.33 -14.76
N ASN A 190 9.72 -13.56 -14.28
CA ASN A 190 10.60 -14.69 -14.50
C ASN A 190 10.21 -15.37 -15.81
N ILE A 191 11.19 -15.54 -16.69
CA ILE A 191 11.05 -16.06 -18.03
C ILE A 191 11.86 -17.35 -18.13
N ASP A 192 11.18 -18.48 -18.13
CA ASP A 192 11.79 -19.81 -18.22
C ASP A 192 11.80 -20.26 -19.68
N PHE A 193 12.98 -20.32 -20.30
CA PHE A 193 13.17 -20.84 -21.65
C PHE A 193 13.40 -22.35 -21.59
N LYS A 194 12.47 -23.13 -22.16
CA LYS A 194 12.53 -24.59 -22.17
C LYS A 194 12.76 -25.09 -23.58
N ASP A 195 14.01 -25.49 -23.87
CA ASP A 195 14.40 -25.88 -25.22
C ASP A 195 13.76 -27.20 -25.65
N GLU A 196 13.72 -28.21 -24.77
CA GLU A 196 13.09 -29.51 -25.11
C GLU A 196 11.60 -29.39 -25.45
N GLN A 197 10.90 -28.48 -24.77
CA GLN A 197 9.45 -28.27 -24.94
C GLN A 197 9.16 -27.23 -26.02
N GLN A 198 10.17 -26.49 -26.48
CA GLN A 198 10.03 -25.33 -27.37
C GLN A 198 9.02 -24.29 -26.84
N THR A 199 9.01 -24.11 -25.51
CA THR A 199 8.12 -23.19 -24.80
C THR A 199 8.90 -22.20 -23.96
N VAL A 200 8.33 -21.01 -23.79
CA VAL A 200 8.83 -19.98 -22.88
C VAL A 200 7.72 -19.68 -21.88
N GLU A 201 7.92 -20.04 -20.61
CA GLU A 201 6.96 -19.73 -19.55
C GLU A 201 7.24 -18.34 -18.98
N VAL A 202 6.20 -17.52 -18.85
CA VAL A 202 6.29 -16.15 -18.34
C VAL A 202 5.52 -16.08 -17.02
N LYS A 203 6.21 -15.79 -15.92
CA LYS A 203 5.62 -15.71 -14.57
C LYS A 203 5.81 -14.30 -14.03
N GLY A 204 4.72 -13.56 -13.92
CA GLY A 204 4.71 -12.17 -13.46
C GLY A 204 4.28 -12.03 -12.00
N LYS A 205 4.97 -11.18 -11.26
CA LYS A 205 4.60 -10.71 -9.92
C LYS A 205 4.62 -9.19 -9.90
N LEU A 206 3.44 -8.59 -9.69
CA LEU A 206 3.24 -7.15 -9.65
C LEU A 206 2.97 -6.76 -8.20
N GLN A 207 3.66 -5.72 -7.73
CA GLN A 207 3.45 -5.11 -6.43
C GLN A 207 3.24 -3.61 -6.59
N VAL A 208 2.16 -3.12 -6.01
CA VAL A 208 1.81 -1.69 -6.05
C VAL A 208 1.62 -1.21 -4.63
N GLY A 209 2.37 -0.17 -4.28
CA GLY A 209 2.28 0.49 -2.99
C GLY A 209 1.95 1.97 -3.15
N ALA A 210 1.09 2.48 -2.27
CA ALA A 210 0.88 3.91 -2.12
C ALA A 210 0.71 4.27 -0.64
N HIS A 211 1.25 5.40 -0.24
CA HIS A 211 1.15 5.92 1.12
C HIS A 211 0.81 7.40 1.07
N TYR A 212 -0.32 7.75 1.67
CA TYR A 212 -0.78 9.12 1.84
C TYR A 212 -0.91 9.45 3.32
N PHE A 213 -0.27 10.53 3.74
CA PHE A 213 -0.08 10.83 5.16
C PHE A 213 -0.42 12.28 5.56
N GLU A 214 -1.29 12.96 4.80
CA GLU A 214 -1.82 14.27 5.18
C GLU A 214 -2.99 14.11 6.17
N GLU A 215 -2.83 14.61 7.39
CA GLU A 215 -3.86 14.56 8.46
C GLU A 215 -4.39 13.14 8.78
N GLY A 216 -3.66 12.10 8.39
CA GLY A 216 -4.02 10.70 8.55
C GLY A 216 -2.90 9.78 8.05
N ASN A 217 -3.14 8.48 8.03
CA ASN A 217 -2.26 7.50 7.41
C ASN A 217 -3.12 6.51 6.63
N VAL A 218 -3.00 6.54 5.30
CA VAL A 218 -3.70 5.66 4.38
C VAL A 218 -2.67 4.97 3.51
N GLN A 219 -2.69 3.64 3.51
CA GLN A 219 -1.79 2.81 2.74
C GLN A 219 -2.56 1.90 1.80
N LEU A 220 -2.00 1.70 0.61
CA LEU A 220 -2.32 0.65 -0.33
C LEU A 220 -1.09 -0.24 -0.44
N ASP A 221 -1.26 -1.54 -0.21
CA ASP A 221 -0.28 -2.58 -0.53
C ASP A 221 -1.03 -3.71 -1.25
N THR A 222 -0.76 -3.87 -2.54
CA THR A 222 -1.39 -4.90 -3.36
C THR A 222 -0.35 -5.71 -4.10
N LYS A 223 -0.61 -7.01 -4.17
CA LYS A 223 0.21 -7.98 -4.89
C LYS A 223 -0.67 -8.75 -5.86
N HIS A 224 -0.15 -8.99 -7.06
CA HIS A 224 -0.82 -9.76 -8.09
C HIS A 224 0.17 -10.68 -8.78
N GLU A 225 -0.21 -11.94 -8.97
CA GLU A 225 0.59 -12.92 -9.69
C GLU A 225 -0.16 -13.39 -10.92
N CYS A 226 0.55 -13.49 -12.04
CA CYS A 226 0.02 -13.97 -13.31
C CYS A 226 1.00 -14.93 -13.97
N LYS A 227 0.49 -15.74 -14.90
CA LYS A 227 1.30 -16.72 -15.65
C LYS A 227 0.79 -16.77 -17.08
N ASP A 228 1.72 -16.85 -18.01
CA ASP A 228 1.47 -17.00 -19.43
C ASP A 228 2.56 -17.85 -20.07
N ALA A 229 2.42 -18.17 -21.35
CA ALA A 229 3.46 -18.85 -22.11
C ALA A 229 3.45 -18.42 -23.58
N THR A 230 4.64 -18.43 -24.17
CA THR A 230 4.83 -18.23 -25.61
C THR A 230 5.72 -19.35 -26.18
N LEU A 231 5.90 -19.35 -27.50
CA LEU A 231 6.78 -20.29 -28.19
C LEU A 231 8.24 -19.86 -28.05
N PHE A 232 9.15 -20.83 -27.94
CA PHE A 232 10.57 -20.56 -28.06
C PHE A 232 10.90 -20.28 -29.52
N GLN A 233 11.32 -19.05 -29.82
CA GLN A 233 11.69 -18.58 -31.15
C GLN A 233 13.06 -17.86 -31.12
N ALA A 234 13.39 -17.13 -32.20
CA ALA A 234 14.58 -16.30 -32.23
C ALA A 234 14.54 -15.22 -31.12
N PRO A 235 15.70 -14.72 -30.66
CA PRO A 235 15.78 -13.73 -29.58
C PRO A 235 14.86 -12.51 -29.75
N GLU A 236 14.81 -11.94 -30.96
CA GLU A 236 13.99 -10.76 -31.28
C GLU A 236 12.48 -11.06 -31.20
N ASP A 237 12.05 -12.20 -31.74
CA ASP A 237 10.63 -12.61 -31.72
C ASP A 237 10.15 -12.92 -30.29
N CYS A 238 11.00 -13.61 -29.52
CA CYS A 238 10.77 -13.85 -28.10
C CYS A 238 10.62 -12.55 -27.33
N ALA A 239 11.53 -11.58 -27.54
CA ALA A 239 11.48 -10.28 -26.88
C ALA A 239 10.18 -9.52 -27.16
N LEU A 240 9.72 -9.49 -28.43
CA LEU A 240 8.45 -8.86 -28.81
C LEU A 240 7.25 -9.54 -28.17
N ALA A 241 7.21 -10.88 -28.19
CA ALA A 241 6.12 -11.65 -27.59
C ALA A 241 6.04 -11.43 -26.08
N ILE A 242 7.17 -11.53 -25.38
CA ILE A 242 7.25 -11.32 -23.92
C ILE A 242 6.86 -9.89 -23.55
N SER A 243 7.39 -8.89 -24.24
CA SER A 243 7.03 -7.47 -24.03
C SER A 243 5.52 -7.23 -24.21
N SER A 244 4.91 -7.86 -25.22
CA SER A 244 3.46 -7.78 -25.43
C SER A 244 2.65 -8.45 -24.31
N ILE A 245 3.11 -9.60 -23.81
CA ILE A 245 2.48 -10.30 -22.68
C ILE A 245 2.53 -9.40 -21.44
N ILE A 246 3.71 -8.87 -21.10
CA ILE A 246 3.89 -7.98 -19.95
C ILE A 246 2.97 -6.76 -20.05
N ARG A 247 2.99 -6.08 -21.20
CA ARG A 247 2.12 -4.92 -21.45
C ARG A 247 0.65 -5.26 -21.24
N HIS A 248 0.19 -6.41 -21.73
CA HIS A 248 -1.21 -6.83 -21.60
C HIS A 248 -1.61 -7.03 -20.14
N HIS A 249 -0.85 -7.85 -19.40
CA HIS A 249 -1.14 -8.18 -18.00
C HIS A 249 -1.01 -6.96 -17.07
N GLU A 250 -0.01 -6.11 -17.25
CA GLU A 250 0.13 -4.87 -16.45
C GLU A 250 -1.02 -3.89 -16.72
N THR A 251 -1.46 -3.76 -17.98
CA THR A 251 -2.61 -2.90 -18.34
C THR A 251 -3.92 -3.44 -17.77
N GLU A 252 -4.15 -4.76 -17.88
CA GLU A 252 -5.35 -5.39 -17.32
C GLU A 252 -5.40 -5.25 -15.80
N TYR A 253 -4.27 -5.45 -15.13
CA TYR A 253 -4.19 -5.31 -13.68
C TYR A 253 -4.46 -3.87 -13.23
N LEU A 254 -3.86 -2.87 -13.90
CA LEU A 254 -4.11 -1.47 -13.60
C LEU A 254 -5.60 -1.10 -13.79
N ALA A 255 -6.23 -1.55 -14.89
CA ALA A 255 -7.64 -1.33 -15.13
C ALA A 255 -8.54 -2.00 -14.07
N SER A 256 -8.17 -3.20 -13.63
CA SER A 256 -8.85 -3.93 -12.55
C SER A 256 -8.74 -3.21 -11.20
N LEU A 257 -7.57 -2.65 -10.87
CA LEU A 257 -7.38 -1.82 -9.69
C LEU A 257 -8.25 -0.56 -9.74
N GLU A 258 -8.25 0.16 -10.85
CA GLU A 258 -9.09 1.36 -11.03
C GLU A 258 -10.58 1.04 -10.86
N ALA A 259 -11.06 0.00 -11.53
CA ALA A 259 -12.45 -0.45 -11.42
C ALA A 259 -12.81 -0.85 -9.98
N SER A 260 -11.91 -1.54 -9.28
CA SER A 260 -12.11 -1.91 -7.87
C SER A 260 -12.28 -0.67 -7.00
N TYR A 261 -11.41 0.33 -7.15
CA TYR A 261 -11.47 1.58 -6.38
C TYR A 261 -12.71 2.44 -6.67
N LEU A 262 -13.18 2.46 -7.92
CA LEU A 262 -14.43 3.14 -8.27
C LEU A 262 -15.65 2.47 -7.62
N ASN A 263 -15.61 1.17 -7.38
CA ASN A 263 -16.71 0.40 -6.80
C ASN A 263 -16.72 0.37 -5.25
N LEU A 264 -15.58 0.60 -4.59
CA LEU A 264 -15.45 0.56 -3.12
C LEU A 264 -16.42 1.50 -2.35
N PRO A 265 -16.62 2.77 -2.77
CA PRO A 265 -17.49 3.69 -2.03
C PRO A 265 -18.96 3.28 -2.00
N ASP A 266 -19.45 2.64 -3.06
CA ASP A 266 -20.86 2.29 -3.24
C ASP A 266 -21.21 0.87 -2.77
N SER A 267 -20.20 0.03 -2.56
CA SER A 267 -20.30 -1.31 -2.00
C SER A 267 -19.79 -1.36 -0.55
N THR A 268 -18.56 -1.78 -0.33
CA THR A 268 -18.00 -2.12 0.98
C THR A 268 -18.08 -0.98 2.00
N PHE A 269 -17.72 0.26 1.62
CA PHE A 269 -17.74 1.38 2.57
C PHE A 269 -19.16 1.76 2.99
N LYS A 270 -20.14 1.60 2.10
CA LYS A 270 -21.54 1.87 2.38
C LYS A 270 -22.13 0.86 3.35
N ASP A 271 -21.72 -0.40 3.24
CA ASP A 271 -22.13 -1.49 4.14
C ASP A 271 -21.51 -1.34 5.54
N LEU A 272 -20.26 -0.88 5.62
CA LEU A 272 -19.61 -0.58 6.89
C LEU A 272 -20.27 0.61 7.59
N ARG A 273 -20.41 1.74 6.89
CA ARG A 273 -21.04 2.94 7.43
C ARG A 273 -21.73 3.74 6.35
N ARG A 274 -23.05 3.79 6.45
CA ARG A 274 -23.86 4.65 5.59
C ARG A 274 -23.54 6.12 5.86
N LYS A 275 -23.46 6.93 4.80
CA LYS A 275 -23.37 8.40 4.89
C LYS A 275 -24.55 9.01 5.66
N LEU A 276 -25.74 8.41 5.55
CA LEU A 276 -26.93 8.77 6.30
C LEU A 276 -27.66 7.52 6.83
N PRO A 277 -28.40 7.64 7.94
CA PRO A 277 -29.33 6.60 8.39
C PRO A 277 -30.29 6.15 7.27
N VAL A 278 -30.96 5.01 7.47
CA VAL A 278 -31.95 4.47 6.50
C VAL A 278 -33.03 5.51 6.15
N THR A 279 -33.40 6.36 7.12
CA THR A 279 -34.36 7.46 6.98
C THR A 279 -33.90 8.57 6.03
N ARG A 280 -32.63 8.59 5.61
CA ARG A 280 -32.00 9.65 4.81
C ARG A 280 -32.07 11.04 5.48
N THR A 281 -32.13 11.07 6.81
CA THR A 281 -32.13 12.29 7.63
C THR A 281 -31.07 12.19 8.71
N LEU A 282 -30.50 13.33 9.11
CA LEU A 282 -29.58 13.37 10.25
C LEU A 282 -30.30 12.91 11.53
N PHE A 283 -29.55 12.26 12.42
CA PHE A 283 -30.10 11.80 13.68
C PHE A 283 -30.53 12.99 14.53
N PRO A 284 -31.82 13.10 14.93
CA PRO A 284 -32.29 14.26 15.65
C PRO A 284 -31.97 14.12 17.15
N TRP A 285 -30.76 14.54 17.54
CA TRP A 285 -30.25 14.48 18.91
C TRP A 285 -31.13 15.17 19.95
N HIS A 286 -31.93 16.17 19.55
CA HIS A 286 -32.82 16.91 20.47
C HIS A 286 -34.12 16.17 20.82
N ASN A 287 -34.49 15.13 20.06
CA ASN A 287 -35.73 14.38 20.23
C ASN A 287 -35.47 12.86 20.35
N THR A 288 -34.45 12.48 21.11
CA THR A 288 -34.09 11.07 21.34
C THR A 288 -35.22 10.26 21.97
N LEU A 289 -36.08 10.88 22.78
CA LEU A 289 -37.26 10.26 23.39
C LEU A 289 -38.33 9.81 22.38
N GLN A 290 -38.29 10.31 21.14
CA GLN A 290 -39.22 9.87 20.10
C GLN A 290 -38.92 8.46 19.58
N PHE A 291 -37.69 7.96 19.76
CA PHE A 291 -37.24 6.62 19.38
C PHE A 291 -37.24 5.65 20.57
N SER A 292 -38.34 5.62 21.32
CA SER A 292 -38.54 4.57 22.32
C SER A 292 -38.72 3.23 21.60
N LEU A 293 -37.62 2.48 21.46
CA LEU A 293 -37.60 1.12 20.90
C LEU A 293 -38.67 0.25 21.54
N THR A 294 -38.90 0.40 22.84
CA THR A 294 -39.94 -0.32 23.57
C THR A 294 -41.34 -0.03 23.03
N ARG A 295 -41.66 1.23 22.71
CA ARG A 295 -42.96 1.62 22.16
C ARG A 295 -43.14 1.09 20.74
N ASP A 296 -42.10 1.15 19.91
CA ASP A 296 -42.17 0.74 18.51
C ASP A 296 -42.19 -0.79 18.37
N ILE A 297 -41.40 -1.52 19.17
CA ILE A 297 -41.44 -2.99 19.27
C ILE A 297 -42.79 -3.49 19.81
N THR A 298 -43.36 -2.83 20.84
CA THR A 298 -44.68 -3.19 21.38
C THR A 298 -45.79 -3.01 20.33
N LYS A 299 -45.61 -2.04 19.43
CA LYS A 299 -46.57 -1.72 18.36
C LYS A 299 -46.44 -2.69 17.17
N GLU A 300 -45.22 -3.06 16.79
CA GLU A 300 -44.92 -4.05 15.73
C GLU A 300 -45.25 -5.49 16.17
N LEU A 301 -44.90 -5.88 17.40
CA LEU A 301 -45.21 -7.21 17.96
C LEU A 301 -46.67 -7.33 18.45
N GLY A 302 -47.48 -6.27 18.35
CA GLY A 302 -48.88 -6.29 18.75
C GLY A 302 -49.12 -6.50 20.26
N ILE A 303 -48.10 -6.38 21.11
CA ILE A 303 -48.18 -6.63 22.56
C ILE A 303 -49.05 -5.57 23.28
N GLY A 304 -49.43 -4.51 22.58
CA GLY A 304 -50.19 -3.39 23.11
C GLY A 304 -51.67 -3.31 22.76
N LYS A 305 -52.44 -4.40 22.67
CA LYS A 305 -53.92 -4.36 22.75
C LYS A 305 -54.51 -5.62 23.38
N VAL A 306 -54.32 -5.79 24.69
CA VAL A 306 -55.35 -6.43 25.51
C VAL A 306 -55.88 -5.35 26.42
N THR A 307 -56.90 -4.64 25.93
CA THR A 307 -57.65 -3.69 26.75
C THR A 307 -58.33 -4.43 27.89
N LEU A 308 -58.22 -3.89 29.11
CA LEU A 308 -58.89 -4.38 30.32
C LEU A 308 -60.40 -4.63 30.11
N VAL A 309 -61.00 -3.94 29.13
CA VAL A 309 -62.40 -4.07 28.72
C VAL A 309 -62.73 -5.47 28.17
N ASP A 310 -61.80 -6.13 27.47
CA ASP A 310 -62.01 -7.47 26.91
C ASP A 310 -61.89 -8.59 27.95
N ARG A 311 -61.22 -8.31 29.09
CA ARG A 311 -61.19 -9.22 30.25
C ARG A 311 -62.34 -8.97 31.23
N ILE A 312 -62.85 -7.74 31.34
CA ILE A 312 -63.95 -7.42 32.27
C ILE A 312 -65.29 -7.98 31.80
N ASN A 313 -65.56 -8.07 30.50
CA ASN A 313 -66.81 -8.66 30.00
C ASN A 313 -66.88 -10.20 30.13
N ASN A 314 -65.74 -10.89 30.24
CA ASN A 314 -65.69 -12.34 30.42
C ASN A 314 -65.48 -12.79 31.88
N LEU A 315 -65.26 -11.88 32.82
CA LEU A 315 -65.09 -12.20 34.26
C LEU A 315 -66.25 -11.74 35.16
N LEU A 316 -67.28 -11.10 34.62
CA LEU A 316 -68.50 -10.72 35.36
C LEU A 316 -69.60 -11.80 35.35
N LEU A 317 -69.33 -12.96 34.74
CA LEU A 317 -70.24 -14.12 34.72
C LEU A 317 -69.81 -15.25 35.67
N PHE A 318 -68.65 -15.18 36.31
CA PHE A 318 -68.21 -16.19 37.27
C PHE A 318 -67.48 -15.51 38.43
N ALA A 319 -67.88 -15.86 39.65
CA ALA A 319 -67.29 -15.48 40.93
C ALA A 319 -67.75 -14.14 41.53
N GLY A 320 -69.02 -14.12 41.97
CA GLY A 320 -69.26 -13.70 43.34
C GLY A 320 -68.56 -14.65 44.31
N VAL A 321 -68.38 -14.21 45.57
CA VAL A 321 -67.83 -14.95 46.73
C VAL A 321 -66.42 -14.49 47.14
N PHE A 322 -66.43 -13.69 48.21
CA PHE A 322 -65.47 -13.62 49.33
C PHE A 322 -64.45 -12.49 49.48
N ASN A 323 -64.36 -12.13 50.76
CA ASN A 323 -63.81 -10.97 51.46
C ASN A 323 -62.37 -11.23 51.95
N ALA A 324 -61.75 -10.18 52.53
CA ALA A 324 -60.48 -10.12 53.28
C ALA A 324 -59.20 -10.02 52.41
N GLY A 325 -58.18 -9.22 52.70
CA GLY A 325 -57.80 -8.45 53.88
C GLY A 325 -56.26 -8.42 53.94
N ALA A 326 -55.69 -7.39 54.57
CA ALA A 326 -54.27 -7.16 54.89
C ALA A 326 -53.37 -6.54 53.80
N GLY A 327 -52.75 -5.41 54.16
CA GLY A 327 -51.70 -4.74 53.39
C GLY A 327 -50.32 -4.91 54.00
N PHE A 328 -49.31 -4.24 53.42
CA PHE A 328 -48.10 -3.82 54.12
C PHE A 328 -47.46 -2.62 53.40
N CYS A 329 -47.01 -1.66 54.20
CA CYS A 329 -46.31 -0.43 53.83
C CYS A 329 -44.85 -0.72 53.42
N LEU A 330 -44.18 0.24 52.75
CA LEU A 330 -42.86 0.74 53.16
C LEU A 330 -42.56 2.10 52.50
N ALA A 331 -41.92 2.96 53.29
CA ALA A 331 -41.74 4.40 53.16
C ALA A 331 -40.51 4.82 52.30
N PRO A 332 -40.42 6.09 51.86
CA PRO A 332 -39.28 6.69 51.13
C PRO A 332 -38.20 7.20 52.12
N PRO A 333 -36.93 7.57 51.75
CA PRO A 333 -36.67 8.90 51.18
C PRO A 333 -35.33 9.16 50.40
N ARG A 334 -35.40 10.17 49.51
CA ARG A 334 -34.51 11.34 49.29
C ARG A 334 -33.08 11.26 48.68
N PRO A 335 -32.62 12.42 48.12
CA PRO A 335 -31.63 12.51 47.04
C PRO A 335 -30.28 13.16 47.46
N ASN A 336 -29.28 13.14 46.57
CA ASN A 336 -28.20 14.13 46.49
C ASN A 336 -27.48 14.01 45.12
N GLN A 337 -27.51 15.07 44.30
CA GLN A 337 -26.44 16.07 44.06
C GLN A 337 -25.30 15.63 43.11
N GLY A 338 -25.40 16.09 41.86
CA GLY A 338 -24.38 16.91 41.17
C GLY A 338 -23.04 16.29 40.76
N ARG A 339 -22.82 16.18 39.44
CA ARG A 339 -21.65 16.79 38.78
C ARG A 339 -21.87 16.99 37.28
N ARG A 340 -21.48 18.18 36.82
CA ARG A 340 -21.57 18.72 35.47
C ARG A 340 -20.24 18.41 34.75
N ILE A 341 -20.28 17.84 33.56
CA ILE A 341 -19.12 17.75 32.66
C ILE A 341 -19.50 18.54 31.39
N GLU A 342 -18.72 19.58 31.12
CA GLU A 342 -18.78 20.38 29.89
C GLU A 342 -18.30 19.53 28.71
N GLY A 343 -19.22 19.18 27.80
CA GLY A 343 -18.87 18.62 26.50
C GLY A 343 -18.43 19.75 25.57
N ARG A 344 -17.13 19.82 25.25
CA ARG A 344 -16.65 20.61 24.12
C ARG A 344 -17.16 19.99 22.82
N ARG A 345 -17.77 20.84 22.00
CA ARG A 345 -18.34 20.55 20.69
C ARG A 345 -17.19 20.35 19.70
N MET A 346 -17.03 19.16 19.16
CA MET A 346 -16.15 18.90 18.02
C MET A 346 -16.98 19.21 16.75
N GLU A 347 -16.81 20.41 16.19
CA GLU A 347 -17.35 20.75 14.88
C GLU A 347 -16.44 20.15 13.81
N ILE A 348 -16.86 19.02 13.23
CA ILE A 348 -16.33 18.55 11.96
C ILE A 348 -17.03 19.38 10.88
N ILE A 349 -16.37 20.44 10.42
CA ILE A 349 -16.79 21.21 9.25
C ILE A 349 -16.44 20.39 8.02
N LEU A 350 -17.38 19.58 7.54
CA LEU A 350 -17.36 19.08 6.16
C LEU A 350 -17.67 20.27 5.24
N LYS A 351 -16.63 20.97 4.78
CA LYS A 351 -16.75 21.81 3.58
C LYS A 351 -16.85 20.87 2.38
N THR A 352 -18.07 20.62 1.95
CA THR A 352 -18.34 20.15 0.60
C THR A 352 -18.07 21.30 -0.37
N SER A 353 -16.87 21.37 -0.93
CA SER A 353 -16.65 22.06 -2.20
C SER A 353 -16.89 21.06 -3.32
N SER A 354 -17.99 21.25 -4.02
CA SER A 354 -18.25 20.65 -5.32
C SER A 354 -17.14 21.02 -6.30
N PHE A 355 -16.25 20.08 -6.60
CA PHE A 355 -15.49 20.07 -7.85
C PHE A 355 -15.43 18.62 -8.34
N SER A 356 -16.22 18.36 -9.37
CA SER A 356 -16.06 17.27 -10.31
C SER A 356 -14.65 17.34 -10.92
N GLY A 357 -13.86 16.27 -10.81
CA GLY A 357 -12.58 16.16 -11.51
C GLY A 357 -11.47 15.54 -10.66
N LEU A 358 -11.58 14.24 -10.38
CA LEU A 358 -10.40 13.39 -10.20
C LEU A 358 -10.40 12.43 -11.39
N SER A 359 -9.91 12.94 -12.51
CA SER A 359 -9.37 12.13 -13.59
C SER A 359 -7.86 12.24 -13.49
N VAL A 360 -7.21 11.08 -13.44
CA VAL A 360 -5.85 10.79 -13.94
C VAL A 360 -5.04 12.03 -14.36
N LEU A 361 -4.09 12.44 -13.51
CA LEU A 361 -3.04 13.39 -13.85
C LEU A 361 -1.68 12.71 -13.65
N LEU A 362 -1.47 11.70 -14.48
CA LEU A 362 -0.19 11.16 -14.90
C LEU A 362 -0.25 11.15 -16.42
N LEU A 363 0.10 12.28 -17.04
CA LEU A 363 0.59 12.42 -18.42
C LEU A 363 0.72 13.91 -18.76
N GLN A 364 1.85 14.25 -19.40
CA GLN A 364 2.13 15.47 -20.15
C GLN A 364 2.49 16.74 -19.36
N GLU A 365 3.78 16.90 -19.09
CA GLU A 365 4.40 18.22 -19.04
C GLU A 365 5.61 18.22 -20.00
N GLU A 366 5.37 18.57 -21.27
CA GLU A 366 6.44 19.08 -22.12
C GLU A 366 5.94 20.17 -23.09
N GLN A 367 6.70 21.27 -23.09
CA GLN A 367 6.82 22.34 -24.08
C GLN A 367 5.65 23.31 -24.29
N SER A 368 5.79 24.51 -23.68
CA SER A 368 5.85 25.71 -24.53
C SER A 368 6.73 26.79 -23.91
N SER A 369 7.64 27.30 -24.72
CA SER A 369 8.54 28.37 -24.42
C SER A 369 7.94 29.72 -24.87
N LYS A 370 8.33 30.79 -24.15
CA LYS A 370 8.29 32.21 -24.56
C LYS A 370 6.90 32.87 -24.63
N GLN A 371 6.64 33.80 -23.69
CA GLN A 371 6.51 35.23 -24.02
C GLN A 371 6.51 36.11 -22.75
N CYS A 372 7.38 37.11 -22.76
CA CYS A 372 7.48 38.19 -21.77
C CYS A 372 6.35 39.23 -21.89
N TRP A 373 6.25 40.06 -20.83
CA TRP A 373 5.72 41.45 -20.70
C TRP A 373 4.42 41.63 -19.86
N PRO A 374 4.22 42.76 -19.14
CA PRO A 374 5.04 43.29 -18.04
C PRO A 374 4.20 43.67 -16.79
N LEU A 375 4.87 43.80 -15.63
CA LEU A 375 4.31 44.36 -14.39
C LEU A 375 3.82 45.81 -14.58
N LYS A 376 2.53 46.07 -14.35
CA LYS A 376 1.96 47.43 -14.26
C LYS A 376 1.94 47.89 -12.79
N ARG A 377 2.94 48.70 -12.42
CA ARG A 377 2.97 49.47 -11.16
C ARG A 377 1.78 50.45 -11.11
N ARG A 378 0.93 50.33 -10.08
CA ARG A 378 -0.03 51.38 -9.70
C ARG A 378 0.70 52.45 -8.88
N ARG A 379 0.84 53.66 -9.43
CA ARG A 379 1.01 54.90 -8.65
C ARG A 379 -0.39 55.40 -8.27
N ARG A 380 -0.62 55.67 -6.97
CA ARG A 380 -1.66 56.60 -6.52
C ARG A 380 -0.96 57.84 -5.97
N GLY A 381 -1.46 58.99 -6.39
CA GLY A 381 -1.06 60.31 -5.94
C GLY A 381 -2.05 61.33 -6.50
N GLN A 382 -3.18 61.46 -5.82
CA GLN A 382 -3.89 62.70 -5.43
C GLN A 382 -5.23 62.30 -4.81
#